data_AF-A0A3N5H7C7-F1
#
_entry.id   AF-A0A3N5H7C7-F1
#
_cell.length_a   1.000
_cell.length_b   1.000
_cell.length_c   1.000
_cell.angle_alpha   90.00
_cell.angle_beta   90.00
_cell.angle_gamma   90.00
#
_symmetry.space_group_name_H-M   'P 1'
#
loop_
_entity.id
_entity.type
_entity.pdbx_description
1 polymer ?
#
loop_
_entity_poly.entity_id
_entity_poly.type
_entity_poly.pdbx_seq_one_letter_code
_entity_poly.pdbx_strand_id
1 'polypeptide(L)'
;EAIREVALDIAEGADMVMVKPGMPYLDIVQRVKATFRVPTYAYQVSGEYAMIMAACQNGWLDPKKVISESLMAFKRAGADGILTYFALDVARQLKG
;
A
#
# COMPACT_ATOMS: atom_id res chain seq x y z
N GLU A 1 13.81 13.27 5.35
CA GLU A 1 12.49 13.49 5.95
C GLU A 1 11.74 12.24 6.36
N ALA A 2 11.16 11.44 5.45
CA ALA A 2 10.31 10.30 5.84
C ALA A 2 10.95 9.35 6.89
N ILE A 3 12.22 8.99 6.73
CA ILE A 3 12.94 8.13 7.71
C ILE A 3 13.11 8.82 9.06
N ARG A 4 13.30 10.14 9.09
CA ARG A 4 13.44 10.90 10.33
C ARG A 4 12.12 10.93 11.09
N GLU A 5 11.02 11.21 10.40
CA GLU A 5 9.66 11.22 10.98
C GLU A 5 9.31 9.83 11.53
N VAL A 6 9.53 8.78 10.76
CA VAL A 6 9.27 7.40 11.21
C VAL A 6 10.13 7.01 12.43
N ALA A 7 11.39 7.46 12.49
CA ALA A 7 12.23 7.22 13.66
C ALA A 7 11.69 7.92 14.92
N LEU A 8 11.12 9.13 14.76
CA LEU A 8 10.48 9.86 15.86
C LEU A 8 9.22 9.15 16.34
N ASP A 9 8.32 8.74 15.42
CA ASP A 9 7.11 7.99 15.79
C ASP A 9 7.44 6.72 16.58
N ILE A 10 8.48 5.98 16.16
CA ILE A 10 8.93 4.77 16.87
C ILE A 10 9.51 5.13 18.25
N ALA A 11 10.28 6.21 18.36
CA ALA A 11 10.81 6.68 19.65
C ALA A 11 9.70 7.16 20.60
N GLU A 12 8.60 7.66 20.05
CA GLU A 12 7.38 8.04 20.78
C GLU A 12 6.48 6.83 21.11
N GLY A 13 6.85 5.61 20.68
CA GLY A 13 6.23 4.36 21.10
C GLY A 13 5.27 3.74 20.07
N ALA A 14 5.34 4.12 18.79
CA ALA A 14 4.54 3.49 17.75
C ALA A 14 4.93 2.01 17.52
N ASP A 15 3.96 1.10 17.68
CA ASP A 15 4.14 -0.33 17.40
C ASP A 15 4.22 -0.65 15.90
N MET A 16 3.66 0.23 15.07
CA MET A 16 3.59 0.10 13.62
C MET A 16 3.59 1.46 12.95
N VAL A 17 4.06 1.50 11.71
CA VAL A 17 4.23 2.75 10.96
C VAL A 17 3.53 2.64 9.60
N MET A 18 3.16 3.77 9.01
CA MET A 18 2.43 3.78 7.75
C MET A 18 3.00 4.81 6.76
N VAL A 19 3.06 4.42 5.48
CA VAL A 19 3.32 5.35 4.37
C VAL A 19 2.02 5.66 3.65
N LYS A 20 1.79 6.96 3.42
CA LYS A 20 0.63 7.50 2.71
C LYS A 20 1.04 8.75 1.93
N PRO A 21 0.71 8.90 0.63
CA PRO A 21 0.06 7.93 -0.27
C PRO A 21 0.86 6.63 -0.50
N GLY A 22 0.24 5.66 -1.15
CA GLY A 22 0.77 4.32 -1.29
C GLY A 22 1.63 4.10 -2.54
N MET A 23 1.01 3.85 -3.70
CA MET A 23 1.68 3.46 -4.94
C MET A 23 2.79 4.43 -5.38
N PRO A 24 2.61 5.77 -5.27
CA PRO A 24 3.66 6.71 -5.65
C PRO A 24 4.88 6.72 -4.73
N TYR A 25 4.81 6.06 -3.56
CA TYR A 25 5.84 6.08 -2.51
C TYR A 25 6.29 4.68 -2.10
N LEU A 26 6.22 3.70 -3.00
CA LEU A 26 6.69 2.34 -2.74
C LEU A 26 8.19 2.27 -2.40
N ASP A 27 8.99 3.22 -2.91
CA ASP A 27 10.39 3.36 -2.52
C ASP A 27 10.55 3.77 -1.05
N ILE A 28 9.66 4.61 -0.52
CA ILE A 28 9.64 4.97 0.90
C ILE A 28 9.20 3.78 1.75
N VAL A 29 8.18 3.03 1.34
CA VAL A 29 7.77 1.78 2.02
C VAL A 29 8.97 0.83 2.16
N GLN A 30 9.71 0.64 1.06
CA GLN A 30 10.90 -0.21 1.05
C GLN A 30 12.00 0.28 1.98
N ARG A 31 12.30 1.59 1.95
CA ARG A 31 13.33 2.17 2.83
C ARG A 31 12.93 2.07 4.31
N VAL A 32 11.68 2.36 4.65
CA VAL A 32 11.14 2.23 6.01
C VAL A 32 11.24 0.79 6.50
N LYS A 33 10.75 -0.18 5.71
CA LYS A 33 10.80 -1.59 6.07
C LYS A 33 12.23 -2.09 6.27
N ALA A 34 13.15 -1.71 5.38
CA ALA A 34 14.54 -2.12 5.46
C ALA A 34 15.28 -1.52 6.67
N THR A 35 14.97 -0.27 7.00
CA THR A 35 15.65 0.49 8.06
C THR A 35 15.18 0.07 9.45
N PHE A 36 13.87 0.04 9.68
CA PHE A 36 13.31 -0.12 11.03
C PHE A 36 12.85 -1.54 11.34
N ARG A 37 12.47 -2.31 10.31
CA ARG A 37 12.00 -3.71 10.43
C ARG A 37 10.78 -3.91 11.35
N VAL A 38 10.12 -2.83 11.76
CA VAL A 38 8.82 -2.84 12.44
C VAL A 38 7.69 -3.18 11.46
N PRO A 39 6.50 -3.57 11.93
CA PRO A 39 5.31 -3.68 11.10
C PRO A 39 5.07 -2.39 10.30
N THR A 40 5.13 -2.52 8.97
CA THR A 40 5.05 -1.40 8.03
C THR A 40 3.79 -1.53 7.19
N TYR A 41 2.92 -0.55 7.26
CA TYR A 41 1.67 -0.51 6.51
C TYR A 41 1.76 0.52 5.37
N ALA A 42 0.92 0.36 4.36
CA ALA A 42 0.74 1.35 3.32
C ALA A 42 -0.75 1.62 3.09
N TYR A 43 -1.09 2.87 2.75
CA TYR A 43 -2.46 3.22 2.39
C TYR A 43 -2.58 3.53 0.90
N GLN A 44 -3.29 2.67 0.16
CA GLN A 44 -3.69 2.92 -1.23
C GLN A 44 -4.85 3.91 -1.20
N VAL A 45 -4.54 5.20 -1.35
CA VAL A 45 -5.49 6.29 -1.05
C VAL A 45 -6.65 6.35 -2.04
N SER A 46 -7.64 7.19 -1.73
CA SER A 46 -8.83 7.38 -2.56
C SER A 46 -8.52 7.78 -4.00
N GLY A 47 -7.53 8.66 -4.22
CA GLY A 47 -7.09 9.03 -5.57
C GLY A 47 -6.50 7.87 -6.36
N GLU A 48 -5.75 6.99 -5.71
CA GLU A 48 -5.19 5.78 -6.31
C GLU A 48 -6.29 4.78 -6.71
N TYR A 49 -7.26 4.57 -5.81
CA TYR A 49 -8.46 3.77 -6.10
C TYR A 49 -9.24 4.35 -7.28
N ALA A 50 -9.54 5.64 -7.26
CA ALA A 50 -10.31 6.31 -8.30
C ALA A 50 -9.59 6.25 -9.66
N MET A 51 -8.27 6.41 -9.68
CA MET A 51 -7.45 6.28 -10.89
C MET A 51 -7.55 4.88 -11.50
N ILE A 52 -7.39 3.83 -10.70
CA ILE A 52 -7.52 2.44 -11.17
C ILE A 52 -8.95 2.19 -11.67
N MET A 53 -9.96 2.58 -10.90
CA MET A 53 -11.36 2.37 -11.28
C MET A 53 -11.73 3.12 -12.56
N ALA A 54 -11.28 4.37 -12.73
CA ALA A 54 -11.52 5.12 -13.96
C ALA A 54 -10.89 4.43 -15.17
N ALA A 55 -9.65 3.95 -15.07
CA ALA A 55 -9.00 3.21 -16.16
C ALA A 55 -9.75 1.91 -16.50
N CYS A 56 -10.22 1.18 -15.49
CA CYS A 56 -11.01 -0.04 -15.66
C CYS A 56 -12.38 0.24 -16.31
N GLN A 57 -13.07 1.28 -15.86
CA GLN A 57 -14.39 1.68 -16.39
C GLN A 57 -14.32 2.15 -17.85
N ASN A 58 -13.20 2.73 -18.27
CA ASN A 58 -12.94 3.08 -19.67
C ASN A 58 -12.42 1.89 -20.50
N GLY A 59 -12.32 0.69 -19.92
CA GLY A 59 -11.84 -0.51 -20.61
C GLY A 59 -10.35 -0.50 -20.94
N TRP A 60 -9.55 0.39 -20.33
CA TRP A 60 -8.11 0.49 -20.59
C TRP A 60 -7.32 -0.62 -19.90
N LEU A 61 -7.82 -1.11 -18.76
CA LEU A 61 -7.16 -2.12 -17.94
C LEU A 61 -8.15 -3.19 -17.48
N ASP A 62 -7.66 -4.43 -17.35
CA ASP A 62 -8.42 -5.51 -16.73
C ASP A 62 -8.49 -5.30 -15.20
N PRO A 63 -9.69 -5.20 -14.59
CA PRO A 63 -9.83 -4.88 -13.19
C PRO A 63 -9.14 -5.87 -12.25
N LYS A 64 -9.27 -7.17 -12.52
CA LYS A 64 -8.72 -8.21 -11.64
C LYS A 64 -7.20 -8.17 -11.65
N LYS A 65 -6.60 -8.04 -12.85
CA LYS A 65 -5.15 -8.01 -13.03
C LYS A 65 -4.54 -6.76 -12.39
N VAL A 66 -5.03 -5.56 -12.72
CA VAL A 66 -4.42 -4.31 -12.24
C VAL A 66 -4.56 -4.14 -10.72
N ILE A 67 -5.71 -4.52 -10.14
CA ILE A 67 -5.92 -4.45 -8.69
C ILE A 67 -4.94 -5.41 -8.00
N SER A 68 -4.87 -6.67 -8.43
CA SER A 68 -3.95 -7.66 -7.86
C SER A 68 -2.48 -7.22 -7.99
N GLU A 69 -2.08 -6.73 -9.17
CA GLU A 69 -0.73 -6.23 -9.41
C GLU A 69 -0.37 -5.05 -8.49
N SER A 70 -1.30 -4.11 -8.30
CA SER A 70 -1.08 -2.97 -7.38
C SER A 70 -0.83 -3.45 -5.94
N LEU A 71 -1.62 -4.40 -5.44
CA LEU A 71 -1.46 -4.95 -4.08
C LEU A 71 -0.19 -5.80 -3.94
N MET A 72 0.17 -6.56 -4.96
CA MET A 72 1.44 -7.28 -5.00
C MET A 72 2.64 -6.31 -4.99
N ALA A 73 2.53 -5.14 -5.63
CA ALA A 73 3.59 -4.14 -5.61
C ALA A 73 3.83 -3.59 -4.19
N PHE A 74 2.78 -3.35 -3.41
CA PHE A 74 2.89 -3.00 -1.98
C PHE A 74 3.55 -4.11 -1.16
N LYS A 75 3.07 -5.36 -1.34
CA LYS A 75 3.65 -6.50 -0.61
C LYS A 75 5.14 -6.66 -0.93
N ARG A 76 5.52 -6.52 -2.20
CA ARG A 76 6.91 -6.55 -2.68
C ARG A 76 7.74 -5.40 -2.10
N ALA A 77 7.17 -4.20 -1.97
CA ALA A 77 7.86 -3.07 -1.36
C ALA A 77 8.10 -3.26 0.15
N GLY A 78 7.45 -4.24 0.78
CA GLY A 78 7.68 -4.58 2.18
C GLY A 78 6.53 -4.23 3.11
N ALA A 79 5.35 -3.86 2.57
CA ALA A 79 4.16 -3.68 3.38
C ALA A 79 3.71 -5.02 4.01
N ASP A 80 3.55 -5.03 5.32
CA ASP A 80 2.98 -6.13 6.08
C ASP A 80 1.44 -6.12 6.01
N GLY A 81 0.84 -4.94 5.87
CA GLY A 81 -0.58 -4.74 5.63
C GLY A 81 -0.85 -3.58 4.68
N ILE A 82 -1.94 -3.68 3.92
CA ILE A 82 -2.36 -2.66 2.95
C ILE A 82 -3.77 -2.22 3.31
N LEU A 83 -3.93 -0.94 3.64
CA LEU A 83 -5.25 -0.34 3.73
C LEU A 83 -5.67 0.04 2.31
N THR A 84 -6.79 -0.50 1.84
CA THR A 84 -7.27 -0.30 0.47
C THR A 84 -8.78 -0.47 0.39
N TYR A 85 -9.42 0.31 -0.48
CA TYR A 85 -10.83 0.15 -0.81
C TYR A 85 -11.12 -1.15 -1.57
N PHE A 86 -10.11 -1.78 -2.18
CA PHE A 86 -10.25 -3.08 -2.87
C PHE A 86 -10.26 -4.28 -1.93
N ALA A 87 -10.12 -4.09 -0.60
CA ALA A 87 -9.91 -5.18 0.35
C ALA A 87 -11.00 -6.25 0.28
N LEU A 88 -12.27 -5.85 0.25
CA LEU A 88 -13.40 -6.79 0.18
C LEU A 88 -13.45 -7.53 -1.16
N ASP A 89 -13.17 -6.84 -2.26
CA ASP A 89 -13.23 -7.45 -3.60
C ASP A 89 -12.12 -8.47 -3.79
N VAL A 90 -10.91 -8.17 -3.33
CA VAL A 90 -9.78 -9.11 -3.40
C VAL A 90 -9.97 -10.26 -2.42
N ALA A 91 -10.48 -10.02 -1.21
CA ALA A 91 -10.79 -11.09 -0.26
C ALA A 91 -11.80 -12.10 -0.83
N ARG A 92 -12.82 -11.63 -1.57
CA ARG A 92 -13.78 -12.52 -2.26
C ARG A 92 -13.11 -13.34 -3.35
N GLN A 93 -12.15 -12.77 -4.08
CA GLN A 93 -11.41 -13.48 -5.12
C GLN A 93 -10.46 -14.55 -4.56
N LEU A 94 -9.89 -14.31 -3.36
CA LEU A 94 -8.97 -15.25 -2.71
C LEU A 94 -9.68 -16.41 -2.00
N LYS A 95 -10.95 -16.23 -1.59
CA LYS A 95 -11.77 -17.27 -0.95
C LYS A 95 -12.35 -18.32 -1.94
N GLY A 96 -11.70 -18.50 -3.09
CA GLY A 96 -12.06 -19.53 -4.08
C GLY A 96 -12.17 -20.91 -3.45
#